data_AF-A0A2V6KST6-F1
#
_entry.id   AF-A0A2V6KST6-F1
#
_cell.length_a   1.000
_cell.length_b   1.000
_cell.length_c   1.000
_cell.angle_alpha   90.00
_cell.angle_beta   90.00
_cell.angle_gamma   90.00
#
_symmetry.space_group_name_H-M   'P 1'
#
loop_
_entity.id
_entity.type
_entity.pdbx_description
1 polymer ?
#
loop_
_entity_poly.entity_id
_entity_poly.type
_entity_poly.pdbx_seq_one_letter_code
_entity_poly.pdbx_strand_id
1 'polypeptide(L)'
;MNWLRKRVSARQRGAALIIVLAFVVLLTGLGIAYLSRTTSDRQVAHSSFNQSNADQLAQSAMDNIIGDLRQEIANGSIPTSEADGSTVYMPTATSNMVPQRSGNAVGAPNLIRRSVRADPILVPPGVPSRASAVNSKDDASANGRYVTSTRWNGHYLVPKGNIATDDSSPIPAFDSATPDWVFVTDEGAAVNPPR
;
A
#
# COMPACT_ATOMS: atom_id res chain seq x y z
N MET A 1 78.12 -29.09 -14.97
CA MET A 1 77.07 -28.10 -14.62
C MET A 1 76.42 -28.49 -13.29
N ASN A 2 76.82 -27.88 -12.18
CA ASN A 2 76.20 -28.12 -10.86
C ASN A 2 75.14 -27.05 -10.58
N TRP A 3 73.87 -27.45 -10.62
CA TRP A 3 72.75 -26.63 -10.15
C TRP A 3 72.69 -26.67 -8.61
N LEU A 4 73.18 -25.62 -7.96
CA LEU A 4 73.01 -25.41 -6.52
C LEU A 4 71.51 -25.27 -6.19
N ARG A 5 70.89 -26.35 -5.71
CA ARG A 5 69.55 -26.29 -5.09
C ARG A 5 69.63 -25.44 -3.82
N LYS A 6 69.21 -24.18 -3.93
CA LYS A 6 68.99 -23.27 -2.79
C LYS A 6 67.98 -23.93 -1.84
N ARG A 7 68.45 -24.48 -0.71
CA ARG A 7 67.57 -24.96 0.36
C ARG A 7 67.01 -23.73 1.07
N VAL A 8 65.77 -23.39 0.75
CA VAL A 8 65.02 -22.32 1.44
C VAL A 8 64.89 -22.71 2.92
N SER A 9 65.35 -21.83 3.81
CA SER A 9 65.28 -22.02 5.26
C SER A 9 63.82 -22.18 5.72
N ALA A 10 63.55 -23.05 6.70
CA ALA A 10 62.20 -23.26 7.26
C ALA A 10 61.55 -21.93 7.72
N ARG A 11 62.37 -20.96 8.14
CA ARG A 11 61.95 -19.61 8.55
C ARG A 11 61.41 -18.76 7.39
N GLN A 12 61.98 -18.90 6.19
CA GLN A 12 61.47 -18.24 4.97
C GLN A 12 60.14 -18.85 4.50
N ARG A 13 59.96 -20.16 4.67
CA ARG A 13 58.69 -20.85 4.34
C ARG A 13 57.57 -20.40 5.27
N GLY A 14 57.85 -20.27 6.58
CA GLY A 14 56.89 -19.74 7.55
C GLY A 14 56.49 -18.28 7.27
N ALA A 15 57.46 -17.42 6.96
CA ALA A 15 57.19 -16.02 6.62
C ALA A 15 56.34 -15.89 5.35
N ALA A 16 56.64 -16.67 4.29
CA ALA A 16 55.84 -16.69 3.08
C ALA A 16 54.39 -17.15 3.33
N LEU A 17 54.21 -18.17 4.17
CA LEU A 17 52.87 -18.66 4.54
C LEU A 17 52.05 -17.57 5.25
N ILE A 18 52.65 -16.86 6.21
CA ILE A 18 51.97 -15.79 6.95
C ILE A 18 51.55 -14.65 6.01
N ILE A 19 52.44 -14.25 5.09
CA ILE A 19 52.15 -13.18 4.11
C ILE A 19 51.00 -13.60 3.19
N VAL A 20 51.02 -14.82 2.65
CA VAL A 20 49.94 -15.33 1.80
C VAL A 20 48.63 -15.41 2.57
N LEU A 21 48.65 -15.91 3.81
CA LEU A 21 47.46 -15.99 4.66
C LEU A 21 46.88 -14.59 4.92
N ALA A 22 47.73 -13.60 5.21
CA ALA A 22 47.31 -12.22 5.40
C ALA A 22 46.65 -11.63 4.14
N PHE A 23 47.21 -11.90 2.95
CA PHE A 23 46.60 -11.48 1.68
C PHE A 23 45.25 -12.16 1.44
N VAL A 24 45.12 -13.46 1.74
CA VAL A 24 43.84 -14.18 1.62
C VAL A 24 42.80 -13.60 2.57
N VAL A 25 43.18 -13.29 3.82
CA VAL A 25 42.27 -12.64 4.79
C VAL A 25 41.85 -11.24 4.31
N LEU A 26 42.77 -10.44 3.77
CA LEU A 26 42.44 -9.13 3.21
C LEU A 26 41.50 -9.23 2.00
N LEU A 27 41.75 -10.16 1.08
CA LEU A 27 40.91 -10.36 -0.11
C LEU A 27 39.51 -10.87 0.26
N THR A 28 39.41 -11.80 1.21
CA THR A 28 38.12 -12.31 1.69
C THR A 28 37.36 -11.23 2.46
N GLY A 29 38.03 -10.45 3.30
CA GLY A 29 37.43 -9.31 3.99
C GLY A 29 36.89 -8.25 3.02
N LEU A 30 37.66 -7.91 1.99
CA LEU A 30 37.22 -7.00 0.93
C LEU A 30 36.02 -7.55 0.15
N GLY A 31 36.04 -8.84 -0.17
CA GLY A 31 34.94 -9.52 -0.86
C GLY A 31 33.64 -9.49 -0.05
N ILE A 32 33.71 -9.81 1.25
CA ILE A 32 32.55 -9.75 2.15
C ILE A 32 32.04 -8.32 2.29
N ALA A 33 32.94 -7.34 2.46
CA ALA A 33 32.56 -5.93 2.57
C ALA A 33 31.84 -5.43 1.31
N TYR A 34 32.33 -5.78 0.12
CA TYR A 34 31.70 -5.42 -1.14
C TYR A 34 30.32 -6.06 -1.28
N LEU A 35 30.20 -7.38 -1.08
CA LEU A 35 28.93 -8.10 -1.17
C LEU A 35 27.91 -7.60 -0.13
N SER A 36 28.36 -7.31 1.09
CA SER A 36 27.53 -6.72 2.14
C SER A 36 26.99 -5.37 1.71
N ARG A 37 27.85 -4.50 1.16
CA ARG A 37 27.42 -3.18 0.69
C ARG A 37 26.42 -3.27 -0.46
N THR A 38 26.71 -4.08 -1.48
CA THR A 38 25.79 -4.28 -2.61
C THR A 38 24.44 -4.84 -2.18
N THR A 39 24.42 -5.77 -1.21
CA THR A 39 23.17 -6.33 -0.68
C THR A 39 22.35 -5.27 0.04
N SER A 40 22.97 -4.46 0.90
CA SER A 40 22.30 -3.36 1.58
C SER A 40 21.77 -2.31 0.61
N ASP A 41 22.58 -1.87 -0.34
CA ASP A 41 22.19 -0.88 -1.35
C ASP A 41 20.98 -1.38 -2.16
N ARG A 42 20.97 -2.67 -2.53
CA ARG A 42 19.84 -3.29 -3.22
C ARG A 42 18.59 -3.34 -2.35
N GLN A 43 18.71 -3.71 -1.07
CA GLN A 43 17.56 -3.73 -0.15
C GLN A 43 16.95 -2.34 0.02
N VAL A 44 17.79 -1.32 0.18
CA VAL A 44 17.33 0.08 0.26
C VAL A 44 16.64 0.49 -1.04
N ALA A 45 17.23 0.22 -2.20
CA ALA A 45 16.62 0.53 -3.49
C ALA A 45 15.26 -0.15 -3.69
N HIS A 46 15.13 -1.43 -3.30
CA HIS A 46 13.86 -2.16 -3.34
C HIS A 46 12.83 -1.54 -2.39
N SER A 47 13.22 -1.16 -1.17
CA SER A 47 12.33 -0.50 -0.22
C SER A 47 11.85 0.85 -0.76
N SER A 48 12.75 1.66 -1.31
CA SER A 48 12.41 2.96 -1.90
C SER A 48 11.48 2.81 -3.11
N PHE A 49 11.72 1.82 -3.97
CA PHE A 49 10.84 1.53 -5.10
C PHE A 49 9.43 1.16 -4.64
N ASN A 50 9.32 0.26 -3.67
CA ASN A 50 8.02 -0.17 -3.14
C ASN A 50 7.28 0.99 -2.44
N GLN A 51 8.02 1.85 -1.73
CA GLN A 51 7.45 3.06 -1.13
C GLN A 51 6.89 4.00 -2.19
N SER A 52 7.68 4.33 -3.22
CA SER A 52 7.22 5.19 -4.32
C SER A 52 6.01 4.60 -5.05
N ASN A 53 6.00 3.29 -5.27
CA ASN A 53 4.86 2.62 -5.90
C ASN A 53 3.60 2.71 -5.02
N ALA A 54 3.73 2.48 -3.71
CA ALA A 54 2.61 2.64 -2.77
C ALA A 54 2.09 4.08 -2.72
N ASP A 55 2.99 5.07 -2.75
CA ASP A 55 2.63 6.49 -2.75
C ASP A 55 1.92 6.91 -4.04
N GLN A 56 2.37 6.43 -5.20
CA GLN A 56 1.70 6.66 -6.49
C GLN A 56 0.31 6.02 -6.51
N LEU A 57 0.19 4.79 -6.02
CA LEU A 57 -1.09 4.11 -5.91
C LEU A 57 -2.05 4.87 -4.97
N ALA A 58 -1.55 5.37 -3.84
CA ALA A 58 -2.34 6.16 -2.91
C ALA A 58 -2.81 7.49 -3.52
N GLN A 59 -1.93 8.19 -4.26
CA GLN A 59 -2.29 9.42 -4.97
C GLN A 59 -3.37 9.15 -6.03
N SER A 60 -3.19 8.10 -6.85
CA SER A 60 -4.19 7.69 -7.84
C SER A 60 -5.53 7.32 -7.20
N ALA A 61 -5.51 6.63 -6.05
CA ALA A 61 -6.72 6.31 -5.30
C ALA A 61 -7.41 7.59 -4.77
N MET A 62 -6.65 8.57 -4.28
CA MET A 62 -7.22 9.86 -3.86
C MET A 62 -7.85 10.62 -5.03
N ASP A 63 -7.20 10.65 -6.20
CA ASP A 63 -7.74 11.30 -7.39
C ASP A 63 -9.07 10.66 -7.84
N ASN A 64 -9.17 9.34 -7.78
CA ASN A 64 -10.44 8.63 -8.04
C ASN A 64 -11.53 9.03 -7.04
N ILE A 65 -11.22 9.05 -5.73
CA ILE A 65 -12.19 9.45 -4.70
C ILE A 65 -12.65 10.91 -4.90
N ILE A 66 -11.73 11.83 -5.18
CA ILE A 66 -12.05 13.23 -5.46
C ILE A 66 -12.92 13.34 -6.72
N GLY A 67 -12.58 12.59 -7.77
CA GLY A 67 -13.37 12.49 -8.99
C GLY A 67 -14.80 12.02 -8.72
N ASP A 68 -14.96 10.94 -7.97
CA ASP A 68 -16.26 10.37 -7.61
C ASP A 68 -17.10 11.34 -6.75
N LEU A 69 -16.48 12.08 -5.83
CA LEU A 69 -17.16 13.09 -5.02
C LEU A 69 -17.56 14.32 -5.84
N ARG A 70 -16.73 14.75 -6.79
CA ARG A 70 -17.08 15.84 -7.72
C ARG A 70 -18.22 15.43 -8.65
N GLN A 71 -18.15 14.21 -9.18
CA GLN A 71 -19.22 13.65 -10.00
C GLN A 71 -20.52 13.53 -9.20
N GLU A 72 -20.44 13.13 -7.93
CA GLU A 72 -21.59 13.11 -7.02
C GLU A 72 -22.20 14.52 -6.85
N ILE A 73 -21.38 15.55 -6.59
CA ILE A 73 -21.87 16.94 -6.50
C ILE A 73 -22.58 17.33 -7.80
N ALA A 74 -21.98 17.03 -8.96
CA ALA A 74 -22.57 17.34 -10.27
C ALA A 74 -23.89 16.59 -10.51
N ASN A 75 -23.97 15.31 -10.14
CA ASN A 75 -25.19 14.51 -10.27
C ASN A 75 -26.30 14.96 -9.32
N GLY A 76 -25.94 15.46 -8.14
CA GLY A 76 -26.86 15.84 -7.06
C GLY A 76 -27.29 17.30 -7.07
N SER A 77 -26.85 18.08 -8.06
CA SER A 77 -27.02 19.53 -8.09
C SER A 77 -27.45 20.03 -9.46
N ILE A 78 -28.02 21.23 -9.49
CA ILE A 78 -28.24 22.00 -10.71
C ILE A 78 -27.06 22.98 -10.87
N PRO A 79 -26.29 22.88 -11.96
CA PRO A 79 -25.25 23.85 -12.25
C PRO A 79 -25.87 25.18 -12.66
N THR A 80 -25.54 26.25 -11.97
CA THR A 80 -25.98 27.62 -12.25
C THR A 80 -24.77 28.48 -12.57
N SER A 81 -24.79 29.13 -13.72
CA SER A 81 -23.73 30.06 -14.11
C SER A 81 -23.95 31.41 -13.42
N GLU A 82 -22.92 31.90 -12.75
CA GLU A 82 -22.91 33.20 -12.09
C GLU A 82 -22.47 34.30 -13.06
N ALA A 83 -22.75 35.56 -12.71
CA ALA A 83 -22.40 36.72 -13.54
C ALA A 83 -20.89 36.90 -13.75
N ASP A 84 -20.05 36.31 -12.89
CA ASP A 84 -18.59 36.31 -12.99
C ASP A 84 -18.04 35.18 -13.89
N GLY A 85 -18.91 34.33 -14.44
CA GLY A 85 -18.55 33.18 -15.27
C GLY A 85 -18.23 31.90 -14.50
N SER A 86 -18.29 31.90 -13.18
CA SER A 86 -18.17 30.68 -12.37
C SER A 86 -19.44 29.83 -12.42
N THR A 87 -19.33 28.54 -12.09
CA THR A 87 -20.49 27.63 -12.00
C THR A 87 -20.68 27.21 -10.55
N VAL A 88 -21.84 27.52 -10.00
CA VAL A 88 -22.28 27.10 -8.66
C VAL A 88 -23.17 25.87 -8.79
N TYR A 89 -22.85 24.83 -8.05
CA TYR A 89 -23.64 23.60 -8.00
C TYR A 89 -24.61 23.69 -6.82
N MET A 90 -25.90 23.96 -7.11
CA MET A 90 -26.94 24.05 -6.08
C MET A 90 -27.59 22.68 -5.87
N PRO A 91 -27.51 22.07 -4.67
CA PRO A 91 -28.07 20.75 -4.41
C PRO A 91 -29.58 20.69 -4.68
N THR A 92 -30.04 19.65 -5.39
CA THR A 92 -31.46 19.46 -5.72
C THR A 92 -32.30 19.01 -4.52
N ALA A 93 -31.65 18.49 -3.48
CA ALA A 93 -32.27 18.07 -2.23
C ALA A 93 -31.31 18.32 -1.06
N THR A 94 -31.85 18.52 0.15
CA THR A 94 -31.05 18.72 1.38
C THR A 94 -30.10 17.55 1.66
N SER A 95 -30.49 16.32 1.27
CA SER A 95 -29.64 15.13 1.39
C SER A 95 -28.37 15.18 0.53
N ASN A 96 -28.39 15.92 -0.58
CA ASN A 96 -27.27 16.01 -1.52
C ASN A 96 -26.24 17.07 -1.11
N MET A 97 -26.47 17.79 0.01
CA MET A 97 -25.52 18.76 0.56
C MET A 97 -24.29 18.10 1.20
N VAL A 98 -24.33 16.78 1.44
CA VAL A 98 -23.25 16.01 2.03
C VAL A 98 -22.97 14.77 1.18
N PRO A 99 -21.74 14.23 1.18
CA PRO A 99 -21.45 12.98 0.50
C PRO A 99 -22.34 11.83 0.97
N GLN A 100 -22.91 11.10 0.02
CA GLN A 100 -23.70 9.91 0.26
C GLN A 100 -22.79 8.83 0.83
N ARG A 101 -23.26 8.30 1.96
CA ARG A 101 -22.56 7.25 2.68
C ARG A 101 -22.86 5.89 2.06
N SER A 102 -21.85 5.06 1.86
CA SER A 102 -22.07 3.70 1.34
C SER A 102 -21.12 2.66 1.90
N GLY A 103 -21.64 1.42 1.97
CA GLY A 103 -20.91 0.25 2.43
C GLY A 103 -20.47 0.36 3.88
N ASN A 104 -21.03 1.25 4.71
CA ASN A 104 -20.54 1.43 6.06
C ASN A 104 -21.15 0.41 7.02
N ALA A 105 -20.34 -0.12 7.93
CA ALA A 105 -20.82 -0.91 9.05
C ALA A 105 -21.72 -0.07 9.97
N VAL A 106 -22.73 -0.69 10.57
CA VAL A 106 -23.55 -0.06 11.61
C VAL A 106 -22.63 0.38 12.76
N GLY A 107 -22.75 1.64 13.19
CA GLY A 107 -21.91 2.19 14.26
C GLY A 107 -20.53 2.71 13.82
N ALA A 108 -20.25 2.82 12.52
CA ALA A 108 -19.07 3.51 12.00
C ALA A 108 -19.44 4.92 11.49
N PRO A 109 -19.63 5.93 12.34
CA PRO A 109 -20.17 7.24 11.93
C PRO A 109 -19.22 8.04 11.03
N ASN A 110 -17.91 7.87 11.21
CA ASN A 110 -16.89 8.68 10.52
C ASN A 110 -16.52 8.14 9.13
N LEU A 111 -17.00 6.95 8.77
CA LEU A 111 -16.78 6.43 7.43
C LEU A 111 -17.82 7.00 6.47
N ILE A 112 -17.31 7.63 5.40
CA ILE A 112 -18.13 8.12 4.31
C ILE A 112 -18.38 6.97 3.33
N ARG A 113 -17.33 6.34 2.82
CA ARG A 113 -17.43 5.20 1.91
C ARG A 113 -16.50 4.08 2.32
N ARG A 114 -16.92 2.85 2.05
CA ARG A 114 -16.10 1.64 2.09
C ARG A 114 -16.10 1.00 0.71
N SER A 115 -15.00 0.36 0.31
CA SER A 115 -15.03 -0.54 -0.84
C SER A 115 -15.95 -1.73 -0.53
N VAL A 116 -17.01 -1.88 -1.31
CA VAL A 116 -17.99 -2.95 -1.16
C VAL A 116 -18.42 -3.45 -2.53
N ARG A 117 -18.40 -4.76 -2.71
CA ARG A 117 -18.90 -5.41 -3.93
C ARG A 117 -20.39 -5.13 -4.10
N ALA A 118 -20.82 -4.94 -5.34
CA ALA A 118 -22.22 -4.66 -5.67
C ALA A 118 -22.81 -3.56 -4.77
N ASP A 119 -22.12 -2.42 -4.73
CA ASP A 119 -22.48 -1.27 -3.91
C ASP A 119 -23.97 -0.89 -4.09
N PRO A 120 -24.76 -0.80 -2.99
CA PRO A 120 -26.18 -0.52 -3.05
C PRO A 120 -26.51 0.93 -3.42
N ILE A 121 -25.51 1.80 -3.70
CA ILE A 121 -25.75 3.05 -4.42
C ILE A 121 -26.28 2.71 -5.82
N LEU A 122 -27.60 2.57 -5.92
CA LEU A 122 -28.32 2.27 -7.17
C LEU A 122 -28.93 3.51 -7.81
N VAL A 123 -28.95 4.64 -7.09
CA VAL A 123 -29.65 5.87 -7.47
C VAL A 123 -28.71 7.07 -7.28
N PRO A 124 -28.64 8.00 -8.26
CA PRO A 124 -27.92 9.26 -8.11
C PRO A 124 -28.26 9.98 -6.80
N PRO A 125 -27.32 10.75 -6.21
CA PRO A 125 -26.13 11.28 -6.88
C PRO A 125 -24.84 10.46 -6.73
N GLY A 126 -24.78 9.55 -5.76
CA GLY A 126 -23.56 8.82 -5.43
C GLY A 126 -22.99 8.00 -6.59
N VAL A 127 -21.68 7.83 -6.59
CA VAL A 127 -20.97 6.95 -7.54
C VAL A 127 -20.69 5.61 -6.87
N PRO A 128 -21.11 4.47 -7.46
CA PRO A 128 -20.89 3.15 -6.88
C PRO A 128 -19.40 2.82 -6.70
N SER A 129 -19.08 2.03 -5.67
CA SER A 129 -17.73 1.52 -5.46
C SER A 129 -17.21 0.69 -6.65
N ARG A 130 -15.89 0.80 -6.91
CA ARG A 130 -15.16 -0.02 -7.88
C ARG A 130 -14.61 -1.32 -7.29
N ALA A 131 -15.16 -1.76 -6.16
CA ALA A 131 -14.68 -2.92 -5.43
C ALA A 131 -14.99 -4.24 -6.15
N SER A 132 -14.02 -5.13 -6.10
CA SER A 132 -14.17 -6.51 -6.56
C SER A 132 -14.99 -7.36 -5.59
N ALA A 133 -15.35 -8.57 -6.01
CA ALA A 133 -16.09 -9.51 -5.18
C ALA A 133 -15.25 -10.19 -4.06
N VAL A 134 -13.98 -9.80 -3.91
CA VAL A 134 -12.96 -10.48 -3.09
C VAL A 134 -12.69 -9.65 -1.82
N ASN A 135 -12.85 -10.24 -0.64
CA ASN A 135 -12.74 -9.51 0.63
C ASN A 135 -11.30 -9.41 1.13
N SER A 136 -10.85 -8.23 1.60
CA SER A 136 -9.45 -8.06 2.01
C SER A 136 -9.04 -8.81 3.28
N LYS A 137 -10.01 -9.22 4.12
CA LYS A 137 -9.77 -9.97 5.35
C LYS A 137 -9.80 -11.49 5.12
N ASP A 138 -10.77 -11.96 4.35
CA ASP A 138 -11.04 -13.39 4.18
C ASP A 138 -10.37 -13.99 2.94
N ASP A 139 -10.01 -13.16 1.96
CA ASP A 139 -9.38 -13.58 0.71
C ASP A 139 -8.01 -12.94 0.52
N ALA A 140 -6.99 -13.77 0.27
CA ALA A 140 -5.63 -13.31 0.09
C ALA A 140 -5.51 -12.49 -1.20
N SER A 141 -4.72 -11.43 -1.14
CA SER A 141 -4.17 -10.80 -2.34
C SER A 141 -3.29 -11.80 -3.11
N ALA A 142 -2.92 -11.47 -4.35
CA ALA A 142 -2.10 -12.33 -5.22
C ALA A 142 -0.74 -12.74 -4.60
N ASN A 143 -0.25 -12.00 -3.61
CA ASN A 143 0.97 -12.30 -2.86
C ASN A 143 0.73 -13.10 -1.55
N GLY A 144 -0.48 -13.64 -1.35
CA GLY A 144 -0.86 -14.42 -0.16
C GLY A 144 -1.18 -13.59 1.08
N ARG A 145 -1.24 -12.25 0.99
CA ARG A 145 -1.44 -11.37 2.15
C ARG A 145 -2.91 -10.97 2.33
N TYR A 146 -3.29 -10.83 3.60
CA TYR A 146 -4.59 -10.34 4.04
C TYR A 146 -4.44 -8.99 4.78
N VAL A 147 -5.54 -8.25 4.89
CA VAL A 147 -5.64 -7.06 5.74
C VAL A 147 -6.71 -7.32 6.79
N THR A 148 -6.28 -7.51 8.03
CA THR A 148 -7.19 -7.74 9.16
C THR A 148 -8.00 -6.48 9.46
N SER A 149 -9.17 -6.67 10.08
CA SER A 149 -10.02 -5.58 10.58
C SER A 149 -9.28 -4.67 11.56
N THR A 150 -8.45 -5.24 12.44
CA THR A 150 -7.55 -4.50 13.36
C THR A 150 -6.56 -3.63 12.60
N ARG A 151 -5.99 -4.13 11.48
CA ARG A 151 -5.06 -3.35 10.64
C ARG A 151 -5.77 -2.20 9.94
N TRP A 152 -6.97 -2.45 9.39
CA TRP A 152 -7.81 -1.40 8.82
C TRP A 152 -8.13 -0.31 9.84
N ASN A 153 -8.39 -0.69 11.09
CA ASN A 153 -8.70 0.25 12.15
C ASN A 153 -7.47 0.78 12.91
N GLY A 154 -6.24 0.52 12.42
CA GLY A 154 -5.01 1.03 13.05
C GLY A 154 -4.96 2.56 13.18
N HIS A 155 -5.74 3.27 12.36
CA HIS A 155 -5.89 4.73 12.39
C HIS A 155 -7.16 5.22 13.12
N TYR A 156 -7.90 4.33 13.80
CA TYR A 156 -9.11 4.64 14.56
C TYR A 156 -10.21 5.37 13.76
N LEU A 157 -10.37 4.98 12.49
CA LEU A 157 -11.47 5.48 11.63
C LEU A 157 -12.83 4.92 12.04
N VAL A 158 -12.84 3.84 12.82
CA VAL A 158 -14.02 3.16 13.36
C VAL A 158 -13.87 2.98 14.87
N PRO A 159 -14.97 3.05 15.66
CA PRO A 159 -14.89 2.82 17.09
C PRO A 159 -14.25 1.46 17.42
N LYS A 160 -13.55 1.43 18.56
CA LYS A 160 -12.95 0.21 19.11
C LYS A 160 -14.04 -0.72 19.62
N GLY A 161 -13.85 -2.02 19.46
CA GLY A 161 -14.73 -3.03 20.04
C GLY A 161 -14.61 -3.09 21.56
N ASN A 162 -13.40 -2.89 22.08
CA ASN A 162 -13.12 -2.79 23.51
C ASN A 162 -12.41 -1.47 23.81
N ILE A 163 -13.06 -0.60 24.58
CA ILE A 163 -12.54 0.71 24.96
C ILE A 163 -11.52 0.66 26.11
N ALA A 164 -11.40 -0.48 26.79
CA ALA A 164 -10.51 -0.66 27.93
C ALA A 164 -9.10 -1.16 27.56
N THR A 165 -8.89 -1.53 26.29
CA THR A 165 -7.61 -2.06 25.79
C THR A 165 -7.01 -1.13 24.77
N ASP A 166 -5.67 -1.06 24.65
CA ASP A 166 -4.98 -0.23 23.65
C ASP A 166 -5.04 -0.80 22.22
N ASP A 167 -5.57 -2.02 22.05
CA ASP A 167 -5.72 -2.67 20.74
C ASP A 167 -6.69 -1.90 19.82
N SER A 168 -6.36 -1.81 18.52
CA SER A 168 -7.19 -1.15 17.50
C SER A 168 -8.33 -2.03 16.98
N SER A 169 -8.57 -3.21 17.54
CA SER A 169 -9.68 -4.08 17.10
C SER A 169 -11.02 -3.31 17.09
N PRO A 170 -11.69 -3.26 15.91
CA PRO A 170 -12.88 -2.44 15.73
C PRO A 170 -14.12 -3.09 16.35
N ILE A 171 -15.25 -2.39 16.33
CA ILE A 171 -16.55 -2.96 16.66
C ILE A 171 -16.87 -4.21 15.80
N PRO A 172 -17.60 -5.20 16.35
CA PRO A 172 -17.93 -6.44 15.63
C PRO A 172 -18.61 -6.21 14.27
N ALA A 173 -19.43 -5.15 14.16
CA ALA A 173 -20.10 -4.79 12.91
C ALA A 173 -19.11 -4.48 11.77
N PHE A 174 -17.96 -3.87 12.07
CA PHE A 174 -16.93 -3.61 11.06
C PHE A 174 -16.05 -4.83 10.84
N ASP A 175 -15.84 -5.67 11.86
CA ASP A 175 -15.10 -6.92 11.71
C ASP A 175 -15.75 -7.89 10.70
N SER A 176 -17.08 -7.87 10.62
CA SER A 176 -17.88 -8.64 9.63
C SER A 176 -18.05 -7.93 8.29
N ALA A 177 -17.50 -6.72 8.15
CA ALA A 177 -17.78 -5.83 7.04
C ALA A 177 -16.51 -5.06 6.66
N THR A 178 -15.40 -5.80 6.58
CA THR A 178 -14.11 -5.29 6.14
C THR A 178 -14.14 -4.88 4.66
N PRO A 179 -13.32 -3.91 4.24
CA PRO A 179 -13.25 -3.47 2.85
C PRO A 179 -12.95 -4.61 1.87
N ASP A 180 -13.57 -4.57 0.70
CA ASP A 180 -13.26 -5.47 -0.42
C ASP A 180 -12.06 -4.93 -1.24
N TRP A 181 -11.36 -5.80 -1.94
CA TRP A 181 -10.22 -5.40 -2.79
C TRP A 181 -10.68 -4.56 -3.98
N VAL A 182 -9.90 -3.53 -4.31
CA VAL A 182 -10.02 -2.79 -5.58
C VAL A 182 -8.81 -3.14 -6.43
N PHE A 183 -9.03 -3.67 -7.63
CA PHE A 183 -7.94 -3.95 -8.56
C PHE A 183 -7.59 -2.68 -9.34
N VAL A 184 -6.30 -2.45 -9.54
CA VAL A 184 -5.80 -1.32 -10.32
C VAL A 184 -4.98 -1.88 -11.47
N THR A 185 -5.41 -1.54 -12.69
CA THR A 185 -4.72 -1.84 -13.94
C THR A 185 -4.09 -0.57 -14.51
N ASP A 186 -3.40 -0.71 -15.64
CA ASP A 186 -2.94 0.41 -16.47
C ASP A 186 -4.09 1.30 -16.98
N GLU A 187 -5.29 0.75 -17.15
CA GLU A 187 -6.52 1.48 -17.48
C GLU A 187 -7.23 2.10 -16.25
N GLY A 188 -6.75 1.81 -15.04
CA GLY A 188 -7.27 2.36 -13.78
C GLY A 188 -7.96 1.32 -12.88
N ALA A 189 -8.81 1.80 -11.97
CA ALA A 189 -9.48 0.94 -10.99
C ALA A 189 -10.63 0.14 -11.64
N ALA A 190 -10.58 -1.19 -11.51
CA ALA A 190 -11.50 -2.14 -12.12
C ALA A 190 -12.13 -3.10 -11.09
N VAL A 191 -13.38 -3.48 -11.36
CA VAL A 191 -14.18 -4.39 -10.52
C VAL A 191 -13.72 -5.84 -10.64
N ASN A 192 -13.18 -6.22 -11.80
CA ASN A 192 -12.61 -7.55 -12.05
C ASN A 192 -11.16 -7.40 -12.56
N PRO A 193 -10.25 -8.31 -12.20
CA PRO A 193 -8.93 -8.33 -12.78
C PRO A 193 -9.03 -8.71 -14.27
N PRO A 194 -8.21 -8.14 -15.16
CA PRO A 194 -8.09 -8.64 -16.52
C PRO A 194 -7.64 -10.11 -16.46
N ARG A 195 -8.28 -10.94 -17.30
CA ARG A 195 -7.95 -12.37 -17.42
C ARG A 195 -6.56 -12.59 -17.98
#